data_AF-A0A916E4L6-F1
#
_entry.id   AF-A0A916E4L6-F1
#
_cell.length_a   1.000
_cell.length_b   1.000
_cell.length_c   1.000
_cell.angle_alpha   90.00
_cell.angle_beta   90.00
_cell.angle_gamma   90.00
#
_symmetry.space_group_name_H-M   'P 1'
#
loop_
_entity.id
_entity.type
_entity.pdbx_description
1 polymer ?
#
loop_
_entity_poly.entity_id
_entity_poly.type
_entity_poly.pdbx_seq_one_letter_code
_entity_poly.pdbx_strand_id
1 'polypeptide(L)'
;MTKNYHEILSLSHILLLQMDNYSETQVKTFSRETLEDLRKDIKSKLIGKEKVTRDVKSILQECIEIALDDNDGGLHELRETITESFSKKFNSTAEKEFLRRMKFLFEHLSYTIPLHPLKEIISEGTLVANIISPVLRIFFHDSYIYPTIWPNTSSTSAKVRKLAIGDPSRAKQPDMIGKIVNNGKFVYESMFGEVTGEGKNNTEKKNLIDLVRLGIFMKDSLDNISRKTGVNRIFGWQVIVTKWTGYMMTLISPGIYVMVDTGSVDLPRSFEVCNTFLSGLDTLFAFQIAYEKTIMDILSIMNKSEEVESNDNFKGWRRSTLGTPSFKKIVKFK
;
A
#
# COMPACT_ATOMS: atom_id res chain seq x y z
N MET A 1 21.57 -19.68 0.38
CA MET A 1 20.46 -20.03 1.30
C MET A 1 19.33 -19.05 1.03
N THR A 2 18.14 -19.57 0.78
CA THR A 2 17.13 -19.07 -0.19
C THR A 2 16.91 -17.54 -0.24
N LYS A 3 17.43 -16.94 -1.32
CA LYS A 3 16.99 -15.64 -1.86
C LYS A 3 15.55 -15.67 -2.40
N ASN A 4 14.89 -16.82 -2.35
CA ASN A 4 13.66 -17.07 -3.07
C ASN A 4 12.43 -16.83 -2.17
N TYR A 5 12.14 -15.57 -1.88
CA TYR A 5 10.95 -15.16 -1.12
C TYR A 5 9.64 -15.55 -1.81
N HIS A 6 9.64 -15.80 -3.12
CA HIS A 6 8.50 -16.40 -3.83
C HIS A 6 8.18 -17.81 -3.30
N GLU A 7 9.21 -18.65 -3.08
CA GLU A 7 9.03 -19.98 -2.49
C GLU A 7 8.58 -19.91 -1.02
N ILE A 8 9.07 -18.92 -0.28
CA ILE A 8 8.64 -18.73 1.11
C ILE A 8 7.16 -18.34 1.17
N LEU A 9 6.71 -17.46 0.28
CA LEU A 9 5.30 -17.07 0.16
C LEU A 9 4.44 -18.25 -0.33
N SER A 10 4.94 -19.10 -1.22
CA SER A 10 4.18 -20.26 -1.70
C SER A 10 3.90 -21.29 -0.60
N LEU A 11 4.73 -21.38 0.45
CA LEU A 11 4.42 -22.19 1.65
C LEU A 11 3.15 -21.71 2.38
N SER A 12 2.76 -20.45 2.17
CA SER A 12 1.50 -19.87 2.66
C SER A 12 0.47 -19.74 1.54
N HIS A 13 0.63 -20.48 0.43
CA HIS A 13 -0.28 -20.51 -0.71
C HIS A 13 -0.35 -19.19 -1.50
N ILE A 14 0.67 -18.33 -1.35
CA ILE A 14 0.75 -17.03 -2.00
C ILE A 14 1.68 -17.12 -3.22
N LEU A 15 1.12 -16.95 -4.41
CA LEU A 15 1.86 -16.73 -5.64
C LEU A 15 2.10 -15.23 -5.81
N LEU A 16 3.36 -14.81 -5.64
CA LEU A 16 3.75 -13.42 -5.87
C LEU A 16 4.14 -13.20 -7.33
N LEU A 17 3.47 -12.25 -7.98
CA LEU A 17 3.73 -11.80 -9.36
C LEU A 17 4.27 -10.37 -9.30
N GLN A 18 5.57 -10.22 -9.57
CA GLN A 18 6.25 -8.93 -9.66
C GLN A 18 6.79 -8.73 -11.07
N MET A 19 6.77 -7.50 -11.57
CA MET A 19 7.33 -7.18 -12.88
C MET A 19 8.78 -7.68 -13.01
N ASP A 20 9.04 -8.47 -14.06
CA ASP A 20 10.35 -9.01 -14.42
C ASP A 20 11.07 -9.81 -13.33
N ASN A 21 10.36 -10.13 -12.25
CA ASN A 21 10.94 -10.72 -11.05
C ASN A 21 10.14 -11.97 -10.67
N TYR A 22 10.47 -13.06 -11.35
CA TYR A 22 9.94 -14.39 -11.12
C TYR A 22 11.07 -15.31 -10.70
N SER A 23 10.78 -16.20 -9.76
CA SER A 23 11.73 -17.24 -9.40
C SER A 23 11.92 -18.29 -10.52
N GLU A 24 13.08 -18.95 -10.54
CA GLU A 24 13.33 -20.06 -11.46
C GLU A 24 12.28 -21.15 -11.35
N THR A 25 11.84 -21.48 -10.13
CA THR A 25 10.82 -22.48 -9.86
C THR A 25 9.48 -22.08 -10.48
N GLN A 26 9.07 -20.81 -10.37
CA GLN A 26 7.85 -20.32 -11.03
C GLN A 26 7.96 -20.43 -12.55
N VAL A 27 9.08 -19.98 -13.13
CA VAL A 27 9.29 -20.02 -14.59
C VAL A 27 9.31 -21.46 -15.11
N LYS A 28 9.98 -22.38 -14.40
CA LYS A 28 9.98 -23.80 -14.76
C LYS A 28 8.59 -24.44 -14.68
N THR A 29 7.76 -24.01 -13.73
CA THR A 29 6.43 -24.60 -13.50
C THR A 29 5.37 -24.04 -14.44
N PHE A 30 5.36 -22.73 -14.67
CA PHE A 30 4.28 -22.04 -15.38
C PHE A 30 4.70 -21.44 -16.72
N SER A 31 5.99 -21.36 -17.05
CA SER A 31 6.57 -20.48 -18.07
C SER A 31 6.52 -18.99 -17.71
N ARG A 32 7.46 -18.22 -18.27
CA ARG A 32 7.51 -16.76 -18.09
C ARG A 32 6.30 -16.07 -18.74
N GLU A 33 5.94 -16.49 -19.94
CA GLU A 33 4.83 -15.92 -20.72
C GLU A 33 3.51 -16.03 -19.95
N THR A 34 3.19 -17.22 -19.43
CA THR A 34 1.96 -17.42 -18.64
C THR A 34 1.95 -16.58 -17.37
N LEU A 35 3.10 -16.43 -16.68
CA LEU A 35 3.18 -15.58 -15.48
C LEU A 35 2.95 -14.11 -15.81
N GLU A 36 3.50 -13.64 -16.93
CA GLU A 36 3.31 -12.26 -17.40
C GLU A 36 1.87 -11.99 -17.82
N ASP A 37 1.25 -12.93 -18.52
CA ASP A 37 -0.15 -12.81 -18.93
C ASP A 37 -1.09 -12.87 -17.74
N LEU A 38 -0.86 -13.79 -16.80
CA LEU A 38 -1.62 -13.84 -15.54
C LEU A 38 -1.47 -12.54 -14.76
N ARG A 39 -0.25 -11.98 -14.68
CA ARG A 39 0.00 -10.70 -14.01
C ARG A 39 -0.78 -9.57 -14.67
N LYS A 40 -0.73 -9.46 -16.00
CA LYS A 40 -1.45 -8.43 -16.77
C LYS A 40 -2.96 -8.57 -16.60
N ASP A 41 -3.50 -9.78 -16.70
CA ASP A 41 -4.93 -10.07 -16.55
C ASP A 41 -5.42 -9.68 -15.15
N ILE A 42 -4.76 -10.19 -14.10
CA ILE A 42 -5.15 -9.89 -12.71
C ILE A 42 -5.00 -8.40 -12.43
N LYS A 43 -3.88 -7.78 -12.80
CA LYS A 43 -3.68 -6.34 -12.61
C LYS A 43 -4.81 -5.56 -13.27
N SER A 44 -5.16 -5.86 -14.52
CA SER A 44 -6.23 -5.15 -15.25
C SER A 44 -7.62 -5.29 -14.62
N LYS A 45 -7.89 -6.38 -13.91
CA LYS A 45 -9.14 -6.61 -13.14
C LYS A 45 -9.14 -5.93 -11.78
N LEU A 46 -7.96 -5.74 -11.20
CA LEU A 46 -7.78 -5.23 -9.84
C LEU A 46 -7.63 -3.71 -9.80
N ILE A 47 -6.80 -3.14 -10.67
CA ILE A 47 -6.54 -1.71 -10.77
C ILE A 47 -7.13 -1.16 -12.06
N GLY A 48 -7.88 -0.07 -11.96
CA GLY A 48 -8.43 0.60 -13.14
C GLY A 48 -7.37 1.42 -13.88
N LYS A 49 -7.84 2.15 -14.89
CA LYS A 49 -7.00 3.01 -15.77
C LYS A 49 -7.17 4.49 -15.44
N GLU A 50 -7.75 4.81 -14.29
CA GLU A 50 -7.96 6.18 -13.85
C GLU A 50 -6.62 6.88 -13.69
N LYS A 51 -6.58 8.14 -14.15
CA LYS A 51 -5.39 8.98 -14.14
C LYS A 51 -5.73 10.32 -13.54
N VAL A 52 -4.74 10.95 -12.95
CA VAL A 52 -4.84 12.35 -12.57
C VAL A 52 -4.91 13.18 -13.84
N THR A 53 -5.84 14.14 -13.88
CA THR A 53 -6.04 14.96 -15.07
C THR A 53 -4.84 15.85 -15.36
N ARG A 54 -4.68 16.20 -16.64
CA ARG A 54 -3.58 17.04 -17.09
C ARG A 54 -3.59 18.41 -16.40
N ASP A 55 -4.77 18.98 -16.17
CA ASP A 55 -4.94 20.27 -15.51
C ASP A 55 -4.40 20.24 -14.08
N VAL A 56 -4.74 19.20 -13.30
CA VAL A 56 -4.21 19.04 -11.94
C VAL A 56 -2.70 18.87 -11.98
N LYS A 57 -2.16 18.04 -12.87
CA LYS A 57 -0.70 17.86 -12.98
C LYS A 57 0.01 19.15 -13.38
N SER A 58 -0.57 19.94 -14.27
CA SER A 58 -0.02 21.23 -14.71
C SER A 58 0.07 22.22 -13.54
N ILE A 59 -0.94 22.28 -12.68
CA ILE A 59 -0.92 23.14 -11.48
C ILE A 59 0.17 22.68 -10.51
N LEU A 60 0.30 21.37 -10.30
CA LEU A 60 1.36 20.84 -9.42
C LEU A 60 2.75 21.09 -10.01
N GLN A 61 2.90 21.03 -11.32
CA GLN A 61 4.15 21.35 -12.00
C GLN A 61 4.52 22.83 -11.83
N GLU A 62 3.56 23.74 -12.03
CA GLU A 62 3.72 25.18 -11.77
C GLU A 62 4.19 25.43 -10.33
N CYS A 63 3.60 24.74 -9.34
CA CYS A 63 4.07 24.80 -7.96
C CYS A 63 5.53 24.33 -7.80
N ILE A 64 5.94 23.26 -8.47
CA ILE A 64 7.32 22.76 -8.40
C ILE A 64 8.29 23.78 -9.00
N GLU A 65 7.92 24.37 -10.14
CA GLU A 65 8.73 25.39 -10.83
C GLU A 65 8.93 26.63 -9.96
N ILE A 66 7.87 27.14 -9.31
CA ILE A 66 7.94 28.26 -8.37
C ILE A 66 8.83 27.93 -7.17
N ALA A 67 8.70 26.72 -6.61
CA ALA A 67 9.50 26.30 -5.47
C ALA A 67 11.01 26.28 -5.78
N LEU A 68 11.35 25.95 -7.03
CA LEU A 68 12.72 25.79 -7.52
C LEU A 68 13.28 27.06 -8.16
N ASP A 69 12.54 28.15 -8.20
CA ASP A 69 13.07 29.42 -8.71
C ASP A 69 14.19 29.93 -7.78
N ASP A 70 15.32 30.34 -8.37
CA ASP A 70 16.62 30.58 -7.72
C ASP A 70 16.64 31.83 -6.80
N ASN A 71 15.48 32.45 -6.57
CA ASN A 71 15.35 33.59 -5.66
C ASN A 71 15.27 33.10 -4.21
N ASP A 72 16.00 33.74 -3.29
CA ASP A 72 15.96 33.52 -1.82
C ASP A 72 14.52 33.76 -1.28
N GLY A 73 13.61 32.81 -1.52
CA GLY A 73 12.18 33.03 -1.35
C GLY A 73 11.26 32.02 -2.05
N GLY A 74 11.73 31.16 -2.96
CA GLY A 74 10.86 30.26 -3.74
C GLY A 74 9.91 29.38 -2.90
N LEU A 75 10.33 28.91 -1.72
CA LEU A 75 9.43 28.19 -0.80
C LEU A 75 8.38 29.09 -0.13
N HIS A 76 8.67 30.38 0.09
CA HIS A 76 7.69 31.34 0.58
C HIS A 76 6.67 31.67 -0.51
N GLU A 77 7.15 31.97 -1.71
CA GLU A 77 6.31 32.24 -2.90
C GLU A 77 5.46 31.04 -3.30
N LEU A 78 5.99 29.81 -3.15
CA LEU A 78 5.21 28.58 -3.28
C LEU A 78 4.02 28.57 -2.33
N ARG A 79 4.21 28.94 -1.05
CA ARG A 79 3.14 28.89 -0.04
C ARG A 79 2.06 29.91 -0.35
N GLU A 80 2.44 31.11 -0.75
CA GLU A 80 1.52 32.15 -1.22
C GLU A 80 0.78 31.68 -2.47
N THR A 81 1.50 31.14 -3.46
CA THR A 81 0.91 30.67 -4.71
C THR A 81 -0.01 29.46 -4.52
N ILE A 82 0.34 28.50 -3.66
CA ILE A 82 -0.55 27.40 -3.28
C ILE A 82 -1.85 27.99 -2.77
N THR A 83 -1.78 29.00 -1.90
CA THR A 83 -2.91 29.72 -1.28
C THR A 83 -3.74 30.56 -2.28
N GLU A 84 -3.13 31.14 -3.31
CA GLU A 84 -3.83 31.93 -4.34
C GLU A 84 -4.45 31.06 -5.44
N SER A 85 -3.83 29.92 -5.75
CA SER A 85 -4.32 28.89 -6.69
C SER A 85 -5.68 28.30 -6.27
N PHE A 86 -6.23 28.69 -5.11
CA PHE A 86 -7.55 28.32 -4.60
C PHE A 86 -8.73 29.04 -5.25
N SER A 87 -8.50 29.98 -6.17
CA SER A 87 -9.57 30.65 -6.93
C SER A 87 -9.99 29.92 -8.22
N LYS A 88 -9.18 28.96 -8.72
CA LYS A 88 -9.45 28.24 -9.98
C LYS A 88 -10.64 27.27 -9.83
N LYS A 89 -11.67 27.41 -10.68
CA LYS A 89 -12.88 26.56 -10.70
C LYS A 89 -12.64 25.28 -11.51
N PHE A 90 -13.08 24.14 -10.98
CA PHE A 90 -13.02 22.83 -11.67
C PHE A 90 -14.42 22.33 -12.04
N ASN A 91 -14.47 21.47 -13.05
CA ASN A 91 -15.72 20.99 -13.63
C ASN A 91 -16.33 19.79 -12.86
N SER A 92 -15.53 18.96 -12.18
CA SER A 92 -16.04 17.80 -11.43
C SER A 92 -15.76 17.85 -9.91
N THR A 93 -16.64 17.23 -9.11
CA THR A 93 -16.49 17.15 -7.64
C THR A 93 -15.32 16.26 -7.21
N ALA A 94 -15.03 15.19 -7.95
CA ALA A 94 -13.91 14.28 -7.64
C ALA A 94 -12.54 14.92 -7.89
N GLU A 95 -12.39 15.68 -8.98
CA GLU A 95 -11.15 16.43 -9.26
C GLU A 95 -10.93 17.54 -8.24
N LYS A 96 -12.00 18.22 -7.81
CA LYS A 96 -11.92 19.22 -6.73
C LYS A 96 -11.37 18.61 -5.45
N GLU A 97 -11.90 17.45 -5.07
CA GLU A 97 -11.46 16.77 -3.86
C GLU A 97 -10.01 16.27 -3.96
N PHE A 98 -9.65 15.68 -5.10
CA PHE A 98 -8.28 15.23 -5.34
C PHE A 98 -7.29 16.40 -5.31
N LEU A 99 -7.58 17.49 -6.01
CA LEU A 99 -6.74 18.68 -5.98
C LEU A 99 -6.64 19.27 -4.57
N ARG A 100 -7.75 19.33 -3.82
CA ARG A 100 -7.75 19.81 -2.43
C ARG A 100 -6.76 19.01 -1.59
N ARG A 101 -6.76 17.68 -1.71
CA ARG A 101 -5.81 16.81 -1.02
C ARG A 101 -4.37 17.04 -1.48
N MET A 102 -4.14 17.17 -2.79
CA MET A 102 -2.80 17.47 -3.32
C MET A 102 -2.25 18.81 -2.86
N LYS A 103 -3.11 19.82 -2.68
CA LYS A 103 -2.72 21.12 -2.12
C LYS A 103 -2.22 20.99 -0.69
N PHE A 104 -2.97 20.30 0.18
CA PHE A 104 -2.51 20.00 1.53
C PHE A 104 -1.18 19.25 1.55
N LEU A 105 -0.96 18.33 0.59
CA LEU A 105 0.30 17.64 0.48
C LEU A 105 1.46 18.59 0.15
N PHE A 106 1.32 19.40 -0.90
CA PHE A 106 2.39 20.29 -1.36
C PHE A 106 2.68 21.40 -0.35
N GLU A 107 1.65 21.90 0.32
CA GLU A 107 1.81 22.82 1.45
C GLU A 107 2.63 22.15 2.55
N HIS A 108 2.27 20.93 2.97
CA HIS A 108 3.02 20.20 3.99
C HIS A 108 4.48 19.98 3.57
N LEU A 109 4.72 19.49 2.35
CA LEU A 109 6.06 19.25 1.82
C LEU A 109 6.90 20.53 1.82
N SER A 110 6.31 21.69 1.54
CA SER A 110 7.03 22.98 1.58
C SER A 110 7.63 23.30 2.96
N TYR A 111 7.10 22.73 4.05
CA TYR A 111 7.65 22.86 5.40
C TYR A 111 8.59 21.74 5.81
N THR A 112 8.49 20.54 5.21
CA THR A 112 9.09 19.32 5.78
C THR A 112 10.19 18.68 4.95
N ILE A 113 10.29 19.03 3.66
CA ILE A 113 11.38 18.56 2.78
C ILE A 113 12.23 19.72 2.27
N PRO A 114 13.53 19.51 2.07
CA PRO A 114 14.42 20.54 1.53
C PRO A 114 14.16 20.79 0.03
N LEU A 115 14.67 21.92 -0.48
CA LEU A 115 14.69 22.18 -1.92
C LEU A 115 15.54 21.16 -2.67
N HIS A 116 16.77 20.97 -2.18
CA HIS A 116 17.75 20.03 -2.73
C HIS A 116 17.93 18.80 -1.83
N PRO A 117 18.27 17.63 -2.38
CA PRO A 117 18.54 16.44 -1.59
C PRO A 117 19.67 16.66 -0.57
N LEU A 118 19.43 16.30 0.69
CA LEU A 118 20.49 16.20 1.70
C LEU A 118 21.49 15.10 1.35
N LYS A 119 22.76 15.32 1.71
CA LYS A 119 23.84 14.33 1.54
C LYS A 119 23.85 13.29 2.66
N GLU A 120 23.31 13.65 3.81
CA GLU A 120 23.22 12.82 5.00
C GLU A 120 22.15 11.72 4.85
N ILE A 121 22.40 10.61 5.56
CA ILE A 121 21.42 9.53 5.69
C ILE A 121 20.27 10.02 6.57
N ILE A 122 19.05 9.93 6.05
CA ILE A 122 17.85 10.29 6.79
C ILE A 122 17.35 9.06 7.57
N SER A 123 17.04 9.25 8.86
CA SER A 123 16.52 8.16 9.68
C SER A 123 15.16 7.68 9.17
N GLU A 124 14.84 6.39 9.38
CA GLU A 124 13.53 5.82 9.01
C GLU A 124 12.37 6.60 9.65
N GLY A 125 12.50 6.99 10.93
CA GLY A 125 11.48 7.78 11.63
C GLY A 125 11.29 9.17 11.02
N THR A 126 12.38 9.82 10.60
CA THR A 126 12.31 11.13 9.92
C THR A 126 11.67 11.00 8.53
N LEU A 127 12.02 9.96 7.75
CA LEU A 127 11.37 9.67 6.47
C LEU A 127 9.87 9.42 6.66
N VAL A 128 9.49 8.65 7.68
CA VAL A 128 8.08 8.38 8.00
C VAL A 128 7.34 9.65 8.37
N ALA A 129 7.89 10.46 9.27
CA ALA A 129 7.24 11.66 9.77
C ALA A 129 7.07 12.75 8.70
N ASN A 130 8.11 12.98 7.89
CA ASN A 130 8.15 14.14 6.99
C ASN A 130 7.64 13.85 5.58
N ILE A 131 7.70 12.59 5.13
CA ILE A 131 7.42 12.23 3.72
C ILE A 131 6.38 11.12 3.65
N ILE A 132 6.68 9.93 4.19
CA ILE A 132 5.89 8.74 3.91
C ILE A 132 4.48 8.85 4.53
N SER A 133 4.36 9.15 5.83
CA SER A 133 3.04 9.28 6.45
C SER A 133 2.21 10.43 5.84
N PRO A 134 2.76 11.64 5.64
CA PRO A 134 2.03 12.73 4.98
C PRO A 134 1.52 12.36 3.59
N VAL A 135 2.38 11.84 2.70
CA VAL A 135 1.97 11.44 1.34
C VAL A 135 0.92 10.34 1.42
N LEU A 136 1.16 9.26 2.15
CA LEU A 136 0.24 8.12 2.17
C LEU A 136 -1.11 8.44 2.83
N ARG A 137 -1.18 9.37 3.78
CA ARG A 137 -2.45 9.82 4.36
C ARG A 137 -3.33 10.53 3.35
N ILE A 138 -2.74 11.32 2.44
CA ILE A 138 -3.49 12.02 1.39
C ILE A 138 -4.26 11.04 0.49
N PHE A 139 -3.64 9.91 0.16
CA PHE A 139 -4.25 8.89 -0.69
C PHE A 139 -5.10 7.87 0.07
N PHE A 140 -4.70 7.47 1.28
CA PHE A 140 -5.23 6.25 1.88
C PHE A 140 -5.87 6.44 3.25
N HIS A 141 -6.02 7.68 3.74
CA HIS A 141 -6.65 7.98 5.02
C HIS A 141 -8.00 8.68 4.82
N ASP A 142 -9.04 8.14 5.47
CA ASP A 142 -10.29 8.84 5.73
C ASP A 142 -10.66 8.61 7.20
N SER A 143 -10.83 9.68 7.97
CA SER A 143 -11.04 9.59 9.42
C SER A 143 -12.38 8.93 9.80
N TYR A 144 -13.34 8.91 8.89
CA TYR A 144 -14.70 8.41 9.14
C TYR A 144 -14.91 7.00 8.63
N ILE A 145 -14.35 6.67 7.47
CA ILE A 145 -14.66 5.43 6.74
C ILE A 145 -13.50 4.43 6.84
N TYR A 146 -12.27 4.87 6.61
CA TYR A 146 -11.11 3.98 6.54
C TYR A 146 -9.82 4.55 7.15
N PRO A 147 -9.78 4.86 8.45
CA PRO A 147 -8.60 5.48 9.05
C PRO A 147 -7.37 4.58 8.97
N THR A 148 -6.25 5.18 8.59
CA THR A 148 -4.92 4.59 8.70
C THR A 148 -4.26 4.94 10.03
N ILE A 149 -3.66 3.94 10.65
CA ILE A 149 -2.96 4.05 11.94
C ILE A 149 -1.54 3.50 11.81
N TRP A 150 -0.63 4.12 12.55
CA TRP A 150 0.73 3.62 12.80
C TRP A 150 0.71 2.98 14.19
N PRO A 151 0.53 1.66 14.31
CA PRO A 151 0.19 1.06 15.59
C PRO A 151 1.40 1.04 16.54
N ASN A 152 1.13 0.87 17.83
CA ASN A 152 2.13 0.42 18.82
C ASN A 152 1.75 -0.98 19.39
N THR A 153 0.67 -1.56 18.87
CA THR A 153 0.14 -2.87 19.26
C THR A 153 -0.09 -3.75 18.03
N SER A 154 0.02 -5.06 18.21
CA SER A 154 -0.11 -6.04 17.12
C SER A 154 -1.46 -5.97 16.41
N SER A 155 -1.46 -6.24 15.10
CA SER A 155 -2.68 -6.29 14.28
C SER A 155 -3.64 -7.39 14.74
N THR A 156 -4.94 -7.21 14.48
CA THR A 156 -5.97 -8.21 14.78
C THR A 156 -5.72 -9.49 13.99
N SER A 157 -5.35 -9.36 12.71
CA SER A 157 -5.00 -10.51 11.85
C SER A 157 -3.85 -11.32 12.44
N ALA A 158 -2.82 -10.66 12.97
CA ALA A 158 -1.71 -11.33 13.65
C ALA A 158 -2.15 -12.06 14.92
N LYS A 159 -3.01 -11.44 15.74
CA LYS A 159 -3.51 -12.03 16.99
C LYS A 159 -4.35 -13.28 16.72
N VAL A 160 -5.27 -13.20 15.75
CA VAL A 160 -6.14 -14.33 15.36
C VAL A 160 -5.30 -15.52 14.89
N ARG A 161 -4.31 -15.28 14.02
CA ARG A 161 -3.40 -16.34 13.59
C ARG A 161 -2.65 -16.97 14.75
N LYS A 162 -2.13 -16.17 15.68
CA LYS A 162 -1.38 -16.69 16.85
C LYS A 162 -2.21 -17.59 17.74
N LEU A 163 -3.45 -17.18 18.02
CA LEU A 163 -4.39 -18.01 18.77
C LEU A 163 -4.65 -19.33 18.04
N ALA A 164 -4.82 -19.30 16.72
CA ALA A 164 -5.07 -20.50 15.92
C ALA A 164 -3.89 -21.48 15.89
N ILE A 165 -2.65 -21.01 16.03
CA ILE A 165 -1.44 -21.84 15.95
C ILE A 165 -0.78 -22.11 17.32
N GLY A 166 -1.36 -21.62 18.42
CA GLY A 166 -0.82 -21.78 19.77
C GLY A 166 0.58 -21.18 19.99
N ASP A 167 0.93 -20.09 19.28
CA ASP A 167 2.27 -19.46 19.39
C ASP A 167 2.30 -18.45 20.57
N PRO A 168 3.09 -18.70 21.64
CA PRO A 168 3.13 -17.86 22.83
C PRO A 168 3.91 -16.55 22.66
N SER A 169 4.59 -16.34 21.51
CA SER A 169 5.39 -15.12 21.29
C SER A 169 4.52 -13.87 21.03
N ARG A 170 5.10 -12.65 21.14
CA ARG A 170 4.38 -11.39 20.83
C ARG A 170 3.99 -11.32 19.35
N ALA A 171 2.71 -11.04 19.05
CA ALA A 171 2.24 -10.88 17.67
C ALA A 171 3.00 -9.76 16.95
N LYS A 172 3.49 -10.06 15.73
CA LYS A 172 4.20 -9.06 14.93
C LYS A 172 3.24 -7.98 14.49
N GLN A 173 3.80 -6.80 14.25
CA GLN A 173 3.07 -5.62 13.85
C GLN A 173 3.58 -5.14 12.49
N PRO A 174 2.68 -4.74 11.58
CA PRO A 174 3.05 -3.89 10.44
C PRO A 174 3.28 -2.44 10.90
N ASP A 175 3.98 -1.65 10.09
CA ASP A 175 4.24 -0.25 10.42
C ASP A 175 2.97 0.60 10.27
N MET A 176 2.16 0.31 9.25
CA MET A 176 0.86 0.97 9.05
C MET A 176 -0.27 -0.05 8.83
N ILE A 177 -1.47 0.27 9.33
CA ILE A 177 -2.71 -0.49 9.11
C ILE A 177 -3.81 0.46 8.64
N GLY A 178 -4.47 0.15 7.53
CA GLY A 178 -5.77 0.71 7.17
C GLY A 178 -6.89 -0.11 7.79
N LYS A 179 -7.85 0.54 8.45
CA LYS A 179 -8.99 -0.12 9.09
C LYS A 179 -10.29 0.42 8.55
N ILE A 180 -11.28 -0.44 8.36
CA ILE A 180 -12.65 -0.03 8.02
C ILE A 180 -13.41 0.28 9.31
N VAL A 181 -14.10 1.42 9.32
CA VAL A 181 -15.02 1.82 10.40
C VAL A 181 -16.45 1.56 9.94
N ASN A 182 -17.23 0.90 10.79
CA ASN A 182 -18.68 0.83 10.65
C ASN A 182 -19.33 1.08 12.01
N ASN A 183 -20.34 1.94 12.07
CA ASN A 183 -21.04 2.33 13.30
C ASN A 183 -20.10 2.68 14.47
N GLY A 184 -19.06 3.49 14.18
CA GLY A 184 -18.09 3.97 15.15
C GLY A 184 -17.10 2.91 15.67
N LYS A 185 -17.06 1.71 15.07
CA LYS A 185 -16.17 0.62 15.47
C LYS A 185 -15.27 0.17 14.31
N PHE A 186 -14.03 -0.20 14.62
CA PHE A 186 -13.16 -0.88 13.66
C PHE A 186 -13.66 -2.31 13.41
N VAL A 187 -13.93 -2.65 12.16
CA VAL A 187 -14.50 -3.94 11.77
C VAL A 187 -13.51 -4.85 11.02
N TYR A 188 -12.72 -4.29 10.10
CA TYR A 188 -11.74 -5.05 9.32
C TYR A 188 -10.43 -4.28 9.13
N GLU A 189 -9.34 -5.01 8.91
CA GLU A 189 -8.06 -4.44 8.49
C GLU A 189 -7.97 -4.55 6.97
N SER A 190 -8.06 -3.44 6.24
CA SER A 190 -8.20 -3.42 4.77
C SER A 190 -6.88 -3.17 4.03
N MET A 191 -5.85 -2.71 4.74
CA MET A 191 -4.54 -2.42 4.15
C MET A 191 -3.41 -2.57 5.16
N PHE A 192 -2.23 -2.98 4.69
CA PHE A 192 -1.02 -3.09 5.51
C PHE A 192 0.17 -2.39 4.85
N GLY A 193 1.06 -1.82 5.66
CA GLY A 193 2.25 -1.11 5.20
C GLY A 193 3.51 -1.52 5.95
N GLU A 194 4.63 -1.58 5.23
CA GLU A 194 5.97 -1.83 5.77
C GLU A 194 6.93 -0.76 5.25
N VAL A 195 7.79 -0.24 6.11
CA VAL A 195 8.77 0.80 5.79
C VAL A 195 10.18 0.30 6.11
N THR A 196 11.12 0.62 5.24
CA THR A 196 12.55 0.49 5.53
C THR A 196 13.29 1.75 5.14
N GLY A 197 13.97 2.38 6.10
CA GLY A 197 14.75 3.60 5.87
C GLY A 197 16.13 3.35 5.22
N GLU A 198 16.95 4.39 5.14
CA GLU A 198 18.29 4.36 4.49
C GLU A 198 19.42 3.76 5.36
N GLY A 199 19.14 3.46 6.64
CA GLY A 199 20.16 3.03 7.59
C GLY A 199 20.72 1.62 7.36
N LYS A 200 21.67 1.21 8.21
CA LYS A 200 22.35 -0.12 8.16
C LYS A 200 21.41 -1.33 8.14
N ASN A 201 20.15 -1.15 8.53
CA ASN A 201 19.12 -2.19 8.51
C ASN A 201 18.52 -2.41 7.11
N ASN A 202 18.74 -1.50 6.15
CA ASN A 202 18.33 -1.66 4.76
C ASN A 202 19.18 -2.71 4.05
N THR A 203 18.87 -3.96 4.32
CA THR A 203 19.47 -5.11 3.68
C THR A 203 18.43 -5.76 2.78
N GLU A 204 18.87 -6.32 1.65
CA GLU A 204 18.01 -7.13 0.78
C GLU A 204 17.23 -8.16 1.62
N LYS A 205 17.93 -8.83 2.55
CA LYS A 205 17.33 -9.79 3.49
C LYS A 205 16.18 -9.20 4.32
N LYS A 206 16.34 -8.01 4.92
CA LYS A 206 15.26 -7.35 5.69
C LYS A 206 14.07 -7.06 4.77
N ASN A 207 14.33 -6.42 3.63
CA ASN A 207 13.29 -5.99 2.69
C ASN A 207 12.44 -7.17 2.20
N LEU A 208 13.08 -8.30 1.93
CA LEU A 208 12.40 -9.54 1.55
C LEU A 208 11.57 -10.14 2.69
N ILE A 209 12.09 -10.12 3.93
CA ILE A 209 11.33 -10.60 5.10
C ILE A 209 10.10 -9.74 5.35
N ASP A 210 10.22 -8.43 5.18
CA ASP A 210 9.10 -7.50 5.34
C ASP A 210 8.04 -7.72 4.25
N LEU A 211 8.43 -7.96 3.00
CA LEU A 211 7.51 -8.32 1.93
C LEU A 211 6.77 -9.64 2.19
N VAL A 212 7.48 -10.65 2.69
CA VAL A 212 6.86 -11.94 3.07
C VAL A 212 5.85 -11.72 4.21
N ARG A 213 6.22 -10.93 5.21
CA ARG A 213 5.34 -10.58 6.34
C ARG A 213 4.10 -9.82 5.86
N LEU A 214 4.27 -8.87 4.94
CA LEU A 214 3.19 -8.13 4.31
C LEU A 214 2.19 -9.08 3.62
N GLY A 215 2.68 -10.00 2.79
CA GLY A 215 1.83 -11.00 2.12
C GLY A 215 1.05 -11.86 3.10
N ILE A 216 1.66 -12.25 4.23
CA ILE A 216 0.96 -13.01 5.27
C ILE A 216 -0.14 -12.17 5.94
N PHE A 217 0.11 -10.91 6.29
CA PHE A 217 -0.93 -10.04 6.86
C PHE A 217 -2.09 -9.84 5.89
N MET A 218 -1.78 -9.59 4.62
CA MET A 218 -2.78 -9.45 3.56
C MET A 218 -3.65 -10.70 3.48
N LYS A 219 -3.05 -11.89 3.40
CA LYS A 219 -3.78 -13.16 3.32
C LYS A 219 -4.68 -13.38 4.53
N ASP A 220 -4.14 -13.22 5.74
CA ASP A 220 -4.90 -13.45 6.98
C ASP A 220 -6.13 -12.53 7.05
N SER A 221 -6.00 -11.28 6.60
CA SER A 221 -7.13 -10.34 6.57
C SER A 221 -8.11 -10.61 5.43
N LEU A 222 -7.61 -10.98 4.24
CA LEU A 222 -8.42 -11.39 3.10
C LEU A 222 -9.31 -12.58 3.46
N ASP A 223 -8.77 -13.57 4.18
CA ASP A 223 -9.53 -14.72 4.67
C ASP A 223 -10.65 -14.31 5.63
N ASN A 224 -10.44 -13.27 6.43
CA ASN A 224 -11.45 -12.74 7.35
C ASN A 224 -12.54 -11.93 6.63
N ILE A 225 -12.14 -10.99 5.77
CA ILE A 225 -13.04 -10.15 4.99
C ILE A 225 -13.91 -11.02 4.06
N SER A 226 -13.29 -11.92 3.29
CA SER A 226 -14.00 -12.78 2.34
C SER A 226 -15.01 -13.69 3.02
N ARG A 227 -14.71 -14.22 4.21
CA ARG A 227 -15.63 -15.06 4.99
C ARG A 227 -16.91 -14.33 5.39
N LYS A 228 -16.78 -13.03 5.71
CA LYS A 228 -17.89 -12.25 6.26
C LYS A 228 -18.66 -11.45 5.22
N THR A 229 -18.00 -11.07 4.13
CA THR A 229 -18.54 -10.13 3.15
C THR A 229 -18.57 -10.69 1.73
N GLY A 230 -17.88 -11.80 1.46
CA GLY A 230 -17.66 -12.28 0.10
C GLY A 230 -16.69 -11.42 -0.73
N VAL A 231 -16.21 -10.28 -0.21
CA VAL A 231 -15.23 -9.45 -0.92
C VAL A 231 -13.86 -10.12 -0.90
N ASN A 232 -13.28 -10.28 -2.09
CA ASN A 232 -12.08 -11.08 -2.32
C ASN A 232 -10.89 -10.22 -2.79
N ARG A 233 -10.57 -9.19 -2.02
CA ARG A 233 -9.51 -8.24 -2.34
C ARG A 233 -8.95 -7.59 -1.07
N ILE A 234 -7.63 -7.46 -0.99
CA ILE A 234 -6.92 -6.79 0.11
C ILE A 234 -5.72 -6.02 -0.46
N PHE A 235 -5.31 -4.96 0.25
CA PHE A 235 -4.26 -4.05 -0.18
C PHE A 235 -3.04 -4.14 0.74
N GLY A 236 -1.87 -3.90 0.15
CA GLY A 236 -0.64 -3.78 0.90
C GLY A 236 0.33 -2.89 0.15
N TRP A 237 1.32 -2.34 0.85
CA TRP A 237 2.39 -1.61 0.22
C TRP A 237 3.67 -1.74 1.02
N GLN A 238 4.79 -1.49 0.34
CA GLN A 238 6.11 -1.40 0.96
C GLN A 238 6.82 -0.14 0.49
N VAL A 239 7.45 0.58 1.42
CA VAL A 239 8.37 1.67 1.09
C VAL A 239 9.79 1.25 1.46
N ILE A 240 10.69 1.25 0.48
CA ILE A 240 12.12 1.09 0.71
C ILE A 240 12.77 2.42 0.38
N VAL A 241 13.33 3.08 1.40
CA VAL A 241 13.80 4.46 1.36
C VAL A 241 12.64 5.41 1.01
N THR A 242 12.50 5.76 -0.27
CA THR A 242 11.39 6.57 -0.79
C THR A 242 10.62 5.86 -1.88
N LYS A 243 11.05 4.68 -2.31
CA LYS A 243 10.36 3.93 -3.35
C LYS A 243 9.18 3.19 -2.75
N TRP A 244 7.99 3.74 -2.93
CA TRP A 244 6.74 3.09 -2.60
C TRP A 244 6.40 2.06 -3.68
N THR A 245 5.94 0.88 -3.29
CA THR A 245 5.42 -0.16 -4.19
C THR A 245 4.10 -0.68 -3.63
N GLY A 246 3.06 -0.60 -4.45
CA GLY A 246 1.72 -1.10 -4.12
C GLY A 246 1.55 -2.57 -4.48
N TYR A 247 0.77 -3.27 -3.67
CA TYR A 247 0.39 -4.66 -3.88
C TYR A 247 -1.10 -4.86 -3.65
N MET A 248 -1.70 -5.73 -4.45
CA MET A 248 -3.05 -6.21 -4.24
C MET A 248 -3.04 -7.74 -4.17
N MET A 249 -3.88 -8.31 -3.30
CA MET A 249 -4.04 -9.76 -3.22
C MET A 249 -5.50 -10.17 -3.38
N THR A 250 -5.69 -11.29 -4.09
CA THR A 250 -6.99 -11.91 -4.33
C THR A 250 -6.86 -13.44 -4.38
N LEU A 251 -7.91 -14.16 -3.98
CA LEU A 251 -7.99 -15.62 -4.04
C LEU A 251 -8.63 -16.05 -5.36
N ILE A 252 -7.86 -16.46 -6.36
CA ILE A 252 -8.38 -16.70 -7.73
C ILE A 252 -8.91 -18.11 -7.95
N SER A 253 -8.53 -19.06 -7.10
CA SER A 253 -8.85 -20.48 -7.21
C SER A 253 -8.64 -21.14 -5.84
N PRO A 254 -9.19 -22.34 -5.56
CA PRO A 254 -8.98 -23.01 -4.28
C PRO A 254 -7.51 -23.12 -3.89
N GLY A 255 -7.12 -22.42 -2.83
CA GLY A 255 -5.78 -22.39 -2.28
C GLY A 255 -4.77 -21.62 -3.13
N ILE A 256 -5.19 -20.77 -4.06
CA ILE A 256 -4.28 -19.96 -4.88
C ILE A 256 -4.54 -18.47 -4.61
N TYR A 257 -3.77 -17.92 -3.67
CA TYR A 257 -3.74 -16.48 -3.40
C TYR A 257 -2.73 -15.84 -4.33
N VAL A 258 -3.14 -14.89 -5.16
CA VAL A 258 -2.20 -14.13 -6.00
C VAL A 258 -1.99 -12.77 -5.39
N MET A 259 -0.73 -12.44 -5.10
CA MET A 259 -0.27 -11.10 -4.74
C MET A 259 0.41 -10.50 -5.96
N VAL A 260 -0.11 -9.39 -6.47
CA VAL A 260 0.41 -8.73 -7.67
C VAL A 260 0.92 -7.33 -7.34
N ASP A 261 2.05 -6.95 -7.93
CA ASP A 261 2.55 -5.58 -7.89
C ASP A 261 1.69 -4.65 -8.76
N THR A 262 1.23 -3.53 -8.19
CA THR A 262 0.40 -2.56 -8.94
C THR A 262 1.24 -1.47 -9.58
N GLY A 263 2.49 -1.32 -9.16
CA GLY A 263 3.44 -0.31 -9.63
C GLY A 263 4.20 0.31 -8.47
N SER A 264 5.17 1.15 -8.81
CA SER A 264 6.01 1.86 -7.84
C SER A 264 6.02 3.35 -8.11
N VAL A 265 6.24 4.14 -7.05
CA VAL A 265 6.35 5.60 -7.10
C VAL A 265 7.50 6.03 -6.19
N ASP A 266 8.34 6.94 -6.68
CA ASP A 266 9.36 7.57 -5.85
C ASP A 266 8.75 8.75 -5.10
N LEU A 267 8.69 8.63 -3.76
CA LEU A 267 8.20 9.68 -2.88
C LEU A 267 9.21 10.84 -2.81
N PRO A 268 8.76 12.10 -2.75
CA PRO A 268 9.65 13.24 -2.90
C PRO A 268 10.47 13.46 -1.61
N ARG A 269 11.78 13.20 -1.68
CA ARG A 269 12.74 13.55 -0.60
C ARG A 269 13.18 15.01 -0.62
N SER A 270 12.93 15.71 -1.72
CA SER A 270 13.22 17.12 -1.93
C SER A 270 12.34 17.66 -3.07
N PHE A 271 12.22 18.98 -3.19
CA PHE A 271 11.46 19.60 -4.28
C PHE A 271 12.07 19.32 -5.66
N GLU A 272 13.40 19.23 -5.75
CA GLU A 272 14.11 18.92 -6.99
C GLU A 272 13.63 17.60 -7.64
N VAL A 273 13.19 16.62 -6.83
CA VAL A 273 12.70 15.33 -7.32
C VAL A 273 11.17 15.22 -7.36
N CYS A 274 10.43 16.30 -7.07
CA CYS A 274 8.97 16.30 -7.09
C CYS A 274 8.39 16.04 -8.50
N ASN A 275 9.11 16.38 -9.58
CA ASN A 275 8.67 16.04 -10.93
C ASN A 275 8.63 14.52 -11.16
N THR A 276 9.58 13.77 -10.60
CA THR A 276 9.56 12.30 -10.63
C THR A 276 8.36 11.77 -9.86
N PHE A 277 8.07 12.32 -8.68
CA PHE A 277 6.87 11.98 -7.92
C PHE A 277 5.58 12.24 -8.72
N LEU A 278 5.49 13.40 -9.38
CA LEU A 278 4.35 13.78 -10.21
C LEU A 278 4.10 12.80 -11.36
N SER A 279 5.18 12.27 -11.96
CA SER A 279 5.07 11.24 -13.01
C SER A 279 4.45 9.93 -12.50
N GLY A 280 4.71 9.57 -11.24
CA GLY A 280 4.16 8.37 -10.59
C GLY A 280 2.76 8.54 -10.01
N LEU A 281 2.20 9.76 -9.99
CA LEU A 281 0.96 10.10 -9.29
C LEU A 281 -0.25 9.27 -9.75
N ASP A 282 -0.32 8.92 -11.04
CA ASP A 282 -1.38 8.06 -11.59
C ASP A 282 -1.41 6.69 -10.92
N THR A 283 -0.25 6.15 -10.54
CA THR A 283 -0.15 4.85 -9.89
C THR A 283 -0.75 4.89 -8.49
N LEU A 284 -0.44 5.93 -7.69
CA LEU A 284 -1.02 6.11 -6.36
C LEU A 284 -2.53 6.36 -6.45
N PHE A 285 -2.96 7.18 -7.41
CA PHE A 285 -4.36 7.52 -7.59
C PHE A 285 -5.21 6.31 -8.02
N ALA A 286 -4.75 5.53 -9.00
CA ALA A 286 -5.44 4.31 -9.40
C ALA A 286 -5.50 3.28 -8.27
N PHE A 287 -4.44 3.18 -7.45
CA PHE A 287 -4.43 2.33 -6.26
C PHE A 287 -5.44 2.81 -5.20
N GLN A 288 -5.52 4.13 -4.96
CA GLN A 288 -6.51 4.74 -4.05
C GLN A 288 -7.93 4.42 -4.52
N ILE A 289 -8.26 4.64 -5.79
CA ILE A 289 -9.61 4.40 -6.32
C ILE A 289 -10.00 2.93 -6.15
N ALA A 290 -9.08 2.00 -6.44
CA ALA A 290 -9.31 0.59 -6.24
C ALA A 290 -9.55 0.27 -4.74
N TYR A 291 -8.79 0.89 -3.84
CA TYR A 291 -8.91 0.73 -2.40
C TYR A 291 -10.26 1.22 -1.87
N GLU A 292 -10.63 2.46 -2.20
CA GLU A 292 -11.90 3.08 -1.81
C GLU A 292 -13.09 2.28 -2.31
N LYS A 293 -13.08 1.87 -3.59
CA LYS A 293 -14.13 1.03 -4.16
C LYS A 293 -14.31 -0.26 -3.37
N THR A 294 -13.22 -0.93 -3.01
CA THR A 294 -13.25 -2.18 -2.24
C THR A 294 -13.85 -1.97 -0.85
N ILE A 295 -13.51 -0.88 -0.19
CA ILE A 295 -14.07 -0.54 1.13
C ILE A 295 -15.57 -0.25 1.01
N MET A 296 -15.98 0.48 -0.01
CA MET A 296 -17.39 0.77 -0.25
C MET A 296 -18.20 -0.50 -0.55
N ASP A 297 -17.63 -1.44 -1.31
CA ASP A 297 -18.26 -2.75 -1.54
C ASP A 297 -18.45 -3.52 -0.21
N ILE A 298 -17.44 -3.54 0.65
CA ILE A 298 -17.51 -4.15 1.99
C ILE A 298 -18.62 -3.51 2.83
N LEU A 299 -18.64 -2.17 2.92
CA LEU A 299 -19.62 -1.43 3.72
C LEU A 299 -21.04 -1.58 3.17
N SER A 300 -21.22 -1.58 1.85
CA SER A 300 -22.52 -1.79 1.22
C SER A 300 -23.11 -3.14 1.62
N ILE A 301 -22.29 -4.19 1.68
CA ILE A 301 -22.72 -5.54 2.09
C ILE A 301 -23.07 -5.53 3.57
N MET A 302 -22.21 -4.97 4.43
CA MET A 302 -22.44 -4.91 5.87
C MET A 302 -23.72 -4.14 6.25
N ASN A 303 -24.02 -3.05 5.55
CA ASN A 303 -25.17 -2.21 5.85
C ASN A 303 -26.49 -2.77 5.30
N LYS A 304 -26.43 -3.69 4.32
CA LYS A 304 -27.62 -4.43 3.85
C LYS A 304 -27.98 -5.60 4.75
N SER A 305 -27.03 -6.08 5.56
CA SER A 305 -27.19 -7.28 6.37
C SER A 305 -27.69 -6.97 7.78
N GLU A 306 -29.00 -6.76 7.95
CA GLU A 306 -29.67 -7.00 9.23
C GLU A 306 -29.93 -8.52 9.45
N GLU A 307 -29.98 -9.33 8.38
CA GLU A 307 -30.17 -10.80 8.47
C GLU A 307 -29.50 -11.58 7.31
N VAL A 308 -28.17 -11.72 7.29
CA VAL A 308 -27.51 -12.56 6.27
C VAL A 308 -26.64 -13.63 6.94
N GLU A 309 -27.08 -14.89 6.85
CA GLU A 309 -26.24 -16.07 7.04
C GLU A 309 -24.93 -15.88 6.28
N SER A 310 -23.78 -16.27 6.85
CA SER A 310 -22.47 -16.02 6.25
C SER A 310 -22.44 -16.38 4.75
N ASN A 311 -22.32 -15.39 3.89
CA ASN A 311 -22.23 -15.58 2.44
C ASN A 311 -20.80 -16.02 2.05
N ASP A 312 -20.41 -17.17 2.61
CA ASP A 312 -19.04 -17.66 2.61
C ASP A 312 -18.72 -18.45 1.33
N ASN A 313 -18.83 -17.77 0.18
CA ASN A 313 -18.56 -18.34 -1.15
C ASN A 313 -17.15 -18.92 -1.29
N PHE A 314 -16.23 -18.58 -0.39
CA PHE A 314 -14.83 -19.01 -0.40
C PHE A 314 -14.50 -20.06 0.68
N LYS A 315 -15.50 -20.65 1.36
CA LYS A 315 -15.28 -21.62 2.46
C LYS A 315 -14.34 -22.76 2.09
N GLY A 316 -14.56 -23.40 0.94
CA GLY A 316 -13.72 -24.50 0.44
C GLY A 316 -12.42 -24.05 -0.24
N TRP A 317 -12.29 -22.76 -0.55
CA TRP A 317 -11.16 -22.23 -1.30
C TRP A 317 -10.00 -21.83 -0.38
N ARG A 318 -10.27 -21.36 0.82
CA ARG A 318 -9.22 -20.88 1.72
C ARG A 318 -8.33 -22.00 2.24
N ARG A 319 -7.08 -21.66 2.55
CA ARG A 319 -6.09 -22.58 3.15
C ARG A 319 -5.45 -21.92 4.35
N SER A 320 -5.09 -22.71 5.35
CA SER A 320 -4.42 -22.19 6.54
C SER A 320 -3.09 -21.53 6.17
N THR A 321 -2.83 -20.36 6.75
CA THR A 321 -1.50 -19.75 6.71
C THR A 321 -0.54 -20.61 7.53
N LEU A 322 0.67 -20.86 7.02
CA LEU A 322 1.67 -21.64 7.77
C LEU A 322 2.00 -20.96 9.11
N GLY A 323 1.95 -21.70 10.21
CA GLY A 323 2.22 -21.17 11.55
C GLY A 323 3.66 -20.71 11.74
N THR A 324 3.87 -19.64 12.52
CA THR A 324 5.18 -19.03 12.82
C THR A 324 6.26 -20.02 13.29
N PRO A 325 5.99 -21.02 14.15
CA PRO A 325 7.01 -21.99 14.57
C PRO A 325 7.46 -22.92 13.43
N SER A 326 6.53 -23.37 12.58
CA SER A 326 6.83 -24.19 11.40
C SER A 326 7.51 -23.37 10.31
N PHE A 327 7.08 -22.12 10.13
CA PHE A 327 7.74 -21.15 9.26
C PHE A 327 9.18 -20.89 9.72
N LYS A 328 9.44 -20.64 11.01
CA LYS A 328 10.82 -20.49 11.55
C LYS A 328 11.69 -21.75 11.38
N LYS A 329 11.09 -22.95 11.43
CA LYS A 329 11.78 -24.22 11.22
C LYS A 329 12.15 -24.49 9.77
N ILE A 330 11.27 -24.13 8.82
CA ILE A 330 11.52 -24.29 7.38
C ILE A 330 12.44 -23.18 6.89
N VAL A 331 12.22 -21.95 7.34
CA VAL A 331 13.03 -20.79 7.03
C VAL A 331 14.17 -20.66 8.06
N LYS A 332 14.89 -21.77 8.36
CA LYS A 332 16.08 -21.78 9.22
C LYS A 332 17.13 -20.82 8.64
N PHE A 333 17.02 -19.55 9.02
CA PHE A 333 17.98 -18.51 8.74
C PHE A 333 19.14 -18.70 9.74
N LYS A 334 20.23 -19.33 9.32
CA LYS A 334 21.55 -19.01 9.90
C LYS A 334 22.03 -17.68 9.34
#